data_AF-D1BC81-F1
#
_entry.id   AF-D1BC81-F1
#
_cell.length_a   1.000
_cell.length_b   1.000
_cell.length_c   1.000
_cell.angle_alpha   90.00
_cell.angle_beta   90.00
_cell.angle_gamma   90.00
#
_symmetry.space_group_name_H-M   'P 1'
#
loop_
_entity.id
_entity.type
_entity.pdbx_description
1 polymer ?
#
loop_
_entity_poly.entity_id
_entity_poly.type
_entity_poly.pdbx_seq_one_letter_code
_entity_poly.pdbx_strand_id
1 'polypeptide(L)' 'MPLGSLSQPRVAAPGPATCPDCASASLTRLSVTGSGVPAVFLSCHDCERSGWYAADDGRALDRESVLGSGT' A
#
# COMPACT_ATOMS: atom_id res chain seq x y z
N MET A 1 23.29 -19.46 -23.22
CA MET A 1 23.37 -18.18 -22.48
C MET A 1 22.27 -18.19 -21.42
N PRO A 2 22.55 -18.17 -20.11
CA PRO A 2 21.48 -18.06 -19.12
C PRO A 2 21.06 -16.58 -19.01
N LEU A 3 19.75 -16.34 -18.94
CA LEU A 3 19.21 -15.03 -18.63
C LEU A 3 19.63 -14.69 -17.20
N GLY A 4 20.48 -13.66 -17.03
CA GLY A 4 20.90 -13.19 -15.71
C GLY A 4 19.70 -12.79 -14.88
N SER A 5 19.60 -13.32 -13.66
CA SER A 5 18.53 -12.97 -12.71
C SER A 5 18.77 -11.55 -12.19
N LEU A 6 17.93 -10.60 -12.60
CA LEU A 6 17.90 -9.26 -12.01
C LEU A 6 17.07 -9.33 -10.73
N SER A 7 17.74 -9.54 -9.60
CA SER A 7 17.13 -9.36 -8.28
C SER A 7 17.08 -7.87 -7.98
N GLN A 8 16.00 -7.18 -8.36
CA GLN A 8 15.75 -5.84 -7.85
C GLN A 8 15.45 -5.94 -6.35
N PRO A 9 16.14 -5.19 -5.48
CA PRO A 9 15.74 -5.08 -4.09
C PRO A 9 14.32 -4.52 -4.08
N ARG A 10 13.38 -5.32 -3.57
CA ARG A 10 12.03 -4.81 -3.27
C ARG A 10 12.22 -3.75 -2.20
N VAL A 11 12.15 -2.48 -2.60
CA VAL A 11 11.96 -1.38 -1.66
C VAL A 11 10.75 -1.77 -0.81
N ALA A 12 10.87 -1.65 0.52
CA ALA A 12 9.77 -1.96 1.41
C ALA A 12 8.55 -1.13 0.96
N ALA A 13 7.45 -1.82 0.66
CA ALA A 13 6.24 -1.14 0.22
C ALA A 13 5.77 -0.20 1.35
N PRO A 14 5.45 1.08 1.05
CA PRO A 14 4.96 2.03 2.05
C PRO A 14 3.77 1.51 2.85
N GLY A 15 3.68 1.96 4.10
CA GLY A 15 2.66 1.53 5.07
C GLY A 15 3.14 0.39 5.98
N PRO A 16 2.23 -0.16 6.81
CA PRO A 16 2.60 -1.14 7.81
C PRO A 16 2.99 -2.49 7.19
N ALA A 17 3.95 -3.18 7.82
CA ALA A 17 4.41 -4.50 7.40
C ALA A 17 3.40 -5.61 7.71
N THR A 18 2.59 -5.42 8.76
CA THR A 18 1.52 -6.33 9.22
C THR A 18 0.19 -5.58 9.37
N CYS A 19 -0.91 -6.32 9.40
CA CYS A 19 -2.23 -5.74 9.62
C CYS A 19 -2.27 -5.07 11.01
N PRO A 20 -2.63 -3.78 11.11
CA PRO A 20 -2.69 -3.10 12.41
C PRO A 20 -3.79 -3.67 13.33
N ASP A 21 -4.79 -4.37 12.78
CA ASP A 21 -5.91 -4.92 13.55
C ASP A 21 -5.66 -6.36 14.05
N CYS A 22 -5.08 -7.24 13.22
CA CYS A 22 -4.90 -8.67 13.56
C CYS A 22 -3.45 -9.16 13.54
N ALA A 23 -2.48 -8.27 13.28
CA ALA A 23 -1.05 -8.56 13.15
C ALA A 23 -0.64 -9.53 12.04
N SER A 24 -1.57 -9.97 11.17
CA SER A 24 -1.26 -10.84 10.04
C SER A 24 -0.32 -10.18 9.04
N ALA A 25 0.61 -10.96 8.47
CA ALA A 25 1.46 -10.55 7.36
C ALA A 25 0.81 -10.80 5.98
N SER A 26 -0.37 -11.45 5.94
CA SER A 26 -1.13 -11.75 4.72
C SER A 26 -1.80 -10.49 4.17
N LEU A 27 -1.02 -9.66 3.48
CA LEU A 27 -1.42 -8.34 3.00
C LEU A 27 -1.26 -8.20 1.49
N THR A 28 -2.34 -7.77 0.83
CA THR A 28 -2.31 -7.28 -0.55
C THR A 28 -2.04 -5.78 -0.54
N ARG A 29 -1.15 -5.32 -1.43
CA ARG A 29 -0.82 -3.90 -1.60
C ARG A 29 -0.96 -3.51 -3.06
N LEU A 30 -1.58 -2.36 -3.31
CA LEU A 30 -1.76 -1.79 -4.64
C LEU A 30 -1.34 -0.32 -4.62
N SER A 31 -0.39 0.05 -5.47
CA SER A 31 -0.06 1.45 -5.68
C SER A 31 -1.16 2.12 -6.49
N VAL A 32 -1.69 3.23 -5.99
CA VAL A 32 -2.76 4.00 -6.61
C VAL A 32 -2.27 5.42 -6.78
N THR A 33 -2.34 5.91 -8.02
CA THR A 33 -2.10 7.32 -8.35
C THR A 33 -3.42 7.88 -8.84
N GLY A 34 -3.98 8.85 -8.12
CA GLY A 34 -5.25 9.50 -8.45
C GLY A 34 -5.08 11.02 -8.59
N SER A 35 -6.19 11.74 -8.54
CA SER A 35 -6.25 13.20 -8.46
C SER A 35 -5.79 13.75 -7.11
N GLY A 36 -5.81 12.93 -6.05
CA GLY A 36 -5.34 13.29 -4.71
C GLY A 36 -3.90 12.84 -4.43
N VAL A 37 -3.61 12.57 -3.16
CA VAL A 37 -2.27 12.13 -2.70
C VAL A 37 -1.96 10.73 -3.26
N PRO A 38 -0.81 10.50 -3.92
CA PRO A 38 -0.37 9.16 -4.30
C PRO A 38 -0.32 8.24 -3.07
N ALA A 39 -0.97 7.08 -3.19
CA ALA A 39 -1.22 6.21 -2.05
C ALA A 39 -1.00 4.73 -2.38
N VAL A 40 -0.84 3.94 -1.33
CA VAL A 40 -0.89 2.48 -1.36
C VAL A 40 -2.18 2.06 -0.68
N PHE A 41 -3.02 1.35 -1.40
CA PHE A 41 -4.12 0.60 -0.83
C PHE A 41 -3.59 -0.69 -0.22
N LEU A 42 -3.99 -0.97 1.01
CA LEU A 42 -3.62 -2.19 1.73
C LEU A 42 -4.89 -2.92 2.16
N SER A 43 -4.95 -4.22 1.90
CA SER A 43 -6.03 -5.10 2.34
C SER A 43 -5.46 -6.36 3.00
N CYS A 44 -5.95 -6.68 4.20
CA CYS A 44 -5.60 -7.90 4.90
C CYS A 44 -6.50 -9.05 4.47
N HIS A 45 -5.92 -10.21 4.18
CA HIS A 45 -6.68 -11.39 3.78
C HIS A 45 -7.35 -12.10 4.97
N ASP A 46 -6.83 -11.93 6.20
CA ASP A 46 -7.28 -12.72 7.35
C ASP A 46 -8.48 -12.08 8.07
N CYS A 47 -8.52 -10.75 8.18
CA CYS A 47 -9.61 -10.02 8.83
C CYS A 47 -10.34 -9.05 7.89
N GLU A 48 -9.98 -9.06 6.60
CA GLU A 48 -10.60 -8.27 5.53
C GLU A 48 -10.52 -6.75 5.72
N ARG A 49 -9.74 -6.28 6.70
CA ARG A 49 -9.56 -4.86 6.95
C ARG A 49 -8.73 -4.23 5.85
N SER A 50 -9.16 -3.05 5.40
CA SER A 50 -8.45 -2.24 4.44
C SER A 50 -8.14 -0.84 4.95
N GLY A 51 -7.14 -0.20 4.33
CA GLY A 51 -6.70 1.15 4.64
C GLY A 51 -5.84 1.75 3.54
N TRP A 52 -5.65 3.06 3.61
CA TRP A 52 -4.84 3.84 2.67
C TRP A 52 -3.61 4.40 3.38
N TYR A 53 -2.48 4.39 2.68
CA TYR A 53 -1.20 4.89 3.20
C TYR A 53 -0.52 5.74 2.15
N ALA A 54 0.12 6.84 2.55
CA ALA A 54 0.84 7.69 1.61
C ALA A 54 2.00 6.91 0.97
N ALA A 55 2.20 7.10 -0.33
CA ALA A 55 3.23 6.37 -1.07
C ALA A 55 4.65 6.87 -0.76
N ASP A 56 4.81 8.05 -0.13
CA ASP A 56 6.13 8.60 0.20
C ASP A 56 6.61 8.16 1.59
N ASP A 57 5.80 8.35 2.63
CA ASP A 57 6.19 8.14 4.03
C ASP A 57 5.43 7.00 4.73
N GLY A 58 4.40 6.44 4.08
CA GLY A 58 3.59 5.36 4.63
C GLY A 58 2.62 5.79 5.74
N ARG A 59 2.40 7.08 5.99
CA ARG A 59 1.41 7.55 6.97
C ARG A 59 0.00 7.15 6.55
N ALA A 60 -0.88 6.92 7.52
CA ALA A 60 -2.28 6.62 7.24
C ALA A 60 -2.98 7.82 6.56
N LEU A 61 -3.81 7.50 5.57
CA LEU A 61 -4.66 8.44 4.84
C LEU A 61 -6.13 8.04 5.01
N ASP A 62 -7.00 9.04 5.06
CA ASP A 62 -8.42 8.86 4.76
C ASP A 62 -8.64 8.70 3.24
N ARG A 63 -9.82 8.22 2.85
CA ARG A 63 -10.14 7.92 1.46
C ARG A 63 -10.23 9.20 0.62
N GLU A 64 -10.75 10.28 1.21
CA GLU A 64 -10.98 11.56 0.56
C GLU A 64 -9.66 12.21 0.13
N SER A 65 -8.62 12.10 0.96
CA SER A 65 -7.25 12.52 0.66
C SER A 65 -6.67 11.82 -0.57
N VAL A 66 -7.04 10.57 -0.82
CA VAL A 66 -6.54 9.78 -1.98
C VAL A 66 -7.32 10.12 -3.25
N LEU A 67 -8.65 10.20 -3.16
CA LEU A 67 -9.51 10.43 -4.33
C LEU A 67 -9.51 11.90 -4.77
N GLY A 68 -9.19 12.83 -3.88
CA GLY A 68 -9.48 14.25 -4.06
C GLY A 68 -10.98 14.51 -3.87
N SER A 69 -11.33 15.61 -3.23
CA SER A 69 -12.72 16.04 -3.13
C SER A 69 -13.21 16.41 -4.53
N GLY A 70 -14.07 15.58 -5.11
CA GLY A 70 -14.73 15.92 -6.38
C GLY A 70 -15.62 17.14 -6.18
N THR A 71 -15.19 18.29 -6.70
CA THR A 71 -16.00 19.50 -6.87
C THR A 71 -16.05 19.86 -8.35
#